data_AF-A0A930ARB1-F1
#
_entry.id   AF-A0A930ARB1-F1
#
_cell.length_a   1.000
_cell.length_b   1.000
_cell.length_c   1.000
_cell.angle_alpha   90.00
_cell.angle_beta   90.00
_cell.angle_gamma   90.00
#
_symmetry.space_group_name_H-M   'P 1'
#
loop_
_entity.id
_entity.type
_entity.pdbx_description
1 polymer ?
#
loop_
_entity_poly.entity_id
_entity_poly.type
_entity_poly.pdbx_seq_one_letter_code
_entity_poly.pdbx_strand_id
1 'polypeptide(L)'
;ELFFLMGIFAGMIHDQHIIGYIPYDNEVSVIELNAFSLGVSWTSPDAKVHILKEPCQNAIIMDNRSTTHKPGLYRFSESQEECLAAPIYNWSLFYDLLVQDILTHKEISEQSYWLGLSSGAEELYLPSSTSAAILRSMNHFITAIKEGTIIPFTGPIETRTGKQIVEADSSLQPLDIIRINWLNNNIVGELSSNNIPRDELTEIKTTDEDTSHK
;
A
#
# COMPACT_ATOMS: atom_id res chain seq x y z
N GLU A 1 -7.53 1.66 1.93
CA GLU A 1 -6.89 1.37 3.25
C GLU A 1 -6.30 -0.04 3.36
N LEU A 2 -6.76 -0.96 2.52
CA LEU A 2 -6.37 -2.38 2.52
C LEU A 2 -4.86 -2.62 2.40
N PHE A 3 -4.15 -1.87 1.56
CA PHE A 3 -2.69 -2.01 1.42
C PHE A 3 -1.94 -1.72 2.72
N PHE A 4 -2.36 -0.70 3.47
CA PHE A 4 -1.79 -0.41 4.79
C PHE A 4 -2.01 -1.56 5.77
N LEU A 5 -3.21 -2.14 5.81
CA LEU A 5 -3.49 -3.32 6.63
C LEU A 5 -2.67 -4.56 6.21
N MET A 6 -2.53 -4.80 4.91
CA MET A 6 -1.67 -5.88 4.41
C MET A 6 -0.20 -5.63 4.75
N GLY A 7 0.25 -4.38 4.79
CA GLY A 7 1.57 -4.00 5.27
C GLY A 7 1.77 -4.30 6.76
N ILE A 8 0.80 -3.90 7.60
CA ILE A 8 0.78 -4.23 9.03
C ILE A 8 0.91 -5.74 9.23
N PHE A 9 0.12 -6.52 8.49
CA PHE A 9 0.18 -7.98 8.55
C PHE A 9 1.56 -8.46 8.11
N ALA A 10 2.07 -8.02 6.96
CA ALA A 10 3.40 -8.39 6.48
C ALA A 10 4.48 -8.19 7.54
N GLY A 11 4.52 -7.02 8.19
CA GLY A 11 5.46 -6.75 9.28
C GLY A 11 5.29 -7.66 10.50
N MET A 12 4.04 -7.97 10.91
CA MET A 12 3.80 -8.87 12.06
C MET A 12 4.41 -10.27 11.90
N ILE A 13 4.59 -10.74 10.66
CA ILE A 13 4.98 -12.12 10.36
C ILE A 13 6.28 -12.23 9.56
N HIS A 14 6.98 -11.12 9.29
CA HIS A 14 8.28 -11.15 8.63
C HIS A 14 9.35 -11.57 9.65
N ASP A 15 9.55 -12.87 9.80
CA ASP A 15 10.66 -13.39 10.62
C ASP A 15 11.85 -13.70 9.71
N GLN A 16 12.73 -12.70 9.49
CA GLN A 16 13.86 -12.76 8.55
C GLN A 16 13.50 -12.97 7.07
N HIS A 17 12.21 -12.94 6.72
CA HIS A 17 11.75 -12.99 5.33
C HIS A 17 11.93 -11.63 4.65
N ILE A 18 12.19 -11.65 3.35
CA ILE A 18 12.12 -10.44 2.51
C ILE A 18 10.67 -9.97 2.45
N ILE A 19 10.43 -8.68 2.67
CA ILE A 19 9.13 -8.07 2.36
C ILE A 19 9.21 -7.48 0.95
N GLY A 20 8.42 -8.05 0.04
CA GLY A 20 8.39 -7.66 -1.36
C GLY A 20 7.11 -6.94 -1.75
N TYR A 21 7.20 -6.15 -2.82
CA TYR A 21 6.07 -5.58 -3.53
C TYR A 21 6.26 -5.81 -5.03
N ILE A 22 5.32 -6.50 -5.68
CA ILE A 22 5.33 -6.69 -7.13
C ILE A 22 4.22 -5.82 -7.75
N PRO A 23 4.56 -4.95 -8.72
CA PRO A 23 3.59 -4.13 -9.47
C PRO A 23 2.60 -4.96 -10.29
N TYR A 24 1.48 -4.34 -10.68
CA TYR A 24 0.61 -4.87 -11.74
C TYR A 24 1.22 -4.53 -13.09
N ASP A 25 1.64 -5.52 -13.90
CA ASP A 25 2.16 -5.33 -15.27
C ASP A 25 3.23 -4.22 -15.42
N ASN A 26 4.08 -4.04 -14.41
CA ASN A 26 5.08 -2.97 -14.27
C ASN A 26 4.53 -1.54 -14.07
N GLU A 27 3.23 -1.38 -13.85
CA GLU A 27 2.60 -0.15 -13.38
C GLU A 27 2.45 -0.18 -11.86
N VAL A 28 2.89 0.90 -11.21
CA VAL A 28 2.86 1.03 -9.75
C VAL A 28 1.95 2.16 -9.34
N SER A 29 0.95 1.85 -8.52
CA SER A 29 0.29 2.84 -7.70
C SER A 29 1.23 3.24 -6.55
N VAL A 30 1.81 4.43 -6.64
CA VAL A 30 2.69 5.01 -5.61
C VAL A 30 1.95 5.13 -4.27
N ILE A 31 0.64 5.41 -4.32
CA ILE A 31 -0.24 5.50 -3.14
C ILE A 31 -0.31 4.15 -2.43
N GLU A 32 -0.57 3.07 -3.17
CA GLU A 32 -0.70 1.72 -2.61
C GLU A 32 0.63 1.21 -2.05
N LEU A 33 1.73 1.43 -2.78
CA LEU A 33 3.07 1.07 -2.32
C LEU A 33 3.47 1.85 -1.05
N ASN A 34 3.16 3.15 -0.98
CA ASN A 34 3.40 3.93 0.23
C ASN A 34 2.51 3.48 1.39
N ALA A 35 1.23 3.23 1.15
CA ALA A 35 0.32 2.72 2.18
C ALA A 35 0.83 1.38 2.73
N PHE A 36 1.20 0.44 1.86
CA PHE A 36 1.76 -0.85 2.25
C PHE A 36 3.04 -0.69 3.09
N SER A 37 3.98 0.12 2.63
CA SER A 37 5.25 0.31 3.35
C SER A 37 5.10 1.06 4.69
N LEU A 38 4.15 2.00 4.81
CA LEU A 38 3.80 2.59 6.11
C LEU A 38 3.26 1.51 7.06
N GLY A 39 2.36 0.65 6.56
CA GLY A 39 1.82 -0.45 7.34
C GLY A 39 2.90 -1.39 7.86
N VAL A 40 3.86 -1.74 7.00
CA VAL A 40 5.04 -2.55 7.40
C VAL A 40 5.81 -1.88 8.54
N SER A 41 6.07 -0.58 8.43
CA SER A 41 6.86 0.15 9.44
C SER A 41 6.20 0.19 10.83
N TRP A 42 4.87 0.09 10.92
CA TRP A 42 4.15 0.11 12.19
C TRP A 42 4.40 -1.13 13.05
N THR A 43 4.63 -2.26 12.41
CA THR A 43 4.87 -3.54 13.10
C THR A 43 6.31 -4.02 12.96
N SER A 44 7.07 -3.43 12.05
CA SER A 44 8.49 -3.71 11.82
C SER A 44 9.22 -2.45 11.35
N PRO A 45 9.59 -1.54 12.27
CA PRO A 45 10.14 -0.22 11.92
C PRO A 45 11.42 -0.26 11.09
N ASP A 46 12.27 -1.28 11.29
CA ASP A 46 13.55 -1.44 10.59
C ASP A 46 13.41 -2.17 9.23
N ALA A 47 12.23 -2.72 8.93
CA ALA A 47 12.01 -3.50 7.73
C ALA A 47 11.97 -2.61 6.48
N LYS A 48 12.52 -3.14 5.39
CA LYS A 48 12.48 -2.51 4.06
C LYS A 48 11.52 -3.25 3.15
N VAL A 49 10.80 -2.51 2.32
CA VAL A 49 9.93 -3.05 1.27
C VAL A 49 10.69 -3.02 -0.04
N HIS A 50 10.96 -4.20 -0.58
CA HIS A 50 11.70 -4.37 -1.82
C HIS A 50 10.74 -4.38 -3.01
N ILE A 51 10.96 -3.49 -3.98
CA ILE A 51 10.26 -3.56 -5.27
C ILE A 51 10.84 -4.74 -6.05
N LEU A 52 9.99 -5.69 -6.41
CA LEU A 52 10.37 -6.94 -7.08
C LEU A 52 9.72 -7.02 -8.46
N LYS A 53 10.40 -7.69 -9.39
CA LYS A 53 9.86 -8.00 -10.73
C LYS A 53 9.14 -9.35 -10.74
N GLU A 54 9.64 -10.29 -9.97
CA GLU A 54 9.11 -11.65 -9.85
C GLU A 54 9.16 -12.11 -8.39
N PRO A 55 8.34 -13.10 -8.01
CA PRO A 55 8.38 -13.68 -6.68
C PRO A 55 9.73 -14.31 -6.37
N CYS A 56 10.11 -14.22 -5.10
CA CYS A 56 11.31 -14.87 -4.58
C CYS A 56 10.95 -15.78 -3.39
N GLN A 57 11.82 -16.76 -3.14
CA GLN A 57 11.63 -17.70 -2.05
C GLN A 57 11.93 -17.06 -0.70
N ASN A 58 11.29 -17.59 0.35
CA ASN A 58 11.43 -17.10 1.72
C ASN A 58 11.07 -15.61 1.85
N ALA A 59 9.94 -15.23 1.23
CA ALA A 59 9.48 -13.85 1.17
C ALA A 59 7.99 -13.74 1.48
N ILE A 60 7.61 -12.57 1.98
CA ILE A 60 6.23 -12.13 2.11
C ILE A 60 6.05 -11.01 1.10
N ILE A 61 5.18 -11.22 0.11
CA ILE A 61 5.10 -10.35 -1.05
C ILE A 61 3.67 -9.86 -1.23
N MET A 62 3.52 -8.55 -1.35
CA MET A 62 2.32 -7.97 -1.96
C MET A 62 2.40 -8.19 -3.47
N ASP A 63 1.73 -9.24 -3.96
CA ASP A 63 1.77 -9.63 -5.36
C ASP A 63 0.53 -9.07 -6.08
N ASN A 64 0.76 -8.09 -6.96
CA ASN A 64 -0.30 -7.47 -7.75
C ASN A 64 -0.30 -7.92 -9.21
N ARG A 65 0.46 -8.97 -9.59
CA ARG A 65 0.54 -9.39 -10.99
C ARG A 65 -0.82 -9.88 -11.50
N SER A 66 -1.12 -9.58 -12.77
CA SER A 66 -2.31 -10.06 -13.49
C SER A 66 -2.39 -11.59 -13.60
N THR A 67 -1.24 -12.28 -13.55
CA THR A 67 -1.14 -13.74 -13.59
C THR A 67 -1.58 -14.42 -12.29
N THR A 68 -1.62 -13.68 -11.18
CA THR A 68 -2.24 -14.18 -9.96
C THR A 68 -3.75 -14.25 -10.16
N HIS A 69 -4.39 -15.31 -9.71
CA HIS A 69 -5.84 -15.38 -9.78
C HIS A 69 -6.52 -14.24 -8.98
N LYS A 70 -5.80 -13.60 -8.03
CA LYS A 70 -6.21 -12.39 -7.28
C LYS A 70 -4.98 -11.64 -6.72
N PRO A 71 -4.90 -10.30 -6.83
CA PRO A 71 -3.93 -9.49 -6.08
C PRO A 71 -4.05 -9.71 -4.57
N GLY A 72 -2.95 -9.69 -3.83
CA GLY A 72 -2.97 -9.88 -2.38
C GLY A 72 -1.60 -10.03 -1.73
N LEU A 73 -1.61 -10.29 -0.43
CA LEU A 73 -0.43 -10.61 0.36
C LEU A 73 -0.21 -12.12 0.37
N TYR A 74 0.99 -12.55 0.00
CA TYR A 74 1.35 -13.96 -0.11
C TYR A 74 2.64 -14.27 0.65
N ARG A 75 2.73 -15.49 1.18
CA ARG A 75 3.98 -16.09 1.63
C ARG A 75 4.50 -17.03 0.55
N PHE A 76 5.73 -16.81 0.11
CA PHE A 76 6.44 -17.65 -0.84
C PHE A 76 7.47 -18.50 -0.10
N SER A 77 7.29 -19.82 -0.17
CA SER A 77 8.19 -20.84 0.39
C SER A 77 8.58 -21.83 -0.70
N GLU A 78 9.66 -22.58 -0.52
CA GLU A 78 10.25 -23.45 -1.57
C GLU A 78 9.24 -24.36 -2.27
N SER A 79 8.21 -24.79 -1.55
CA SER A 79 7.21 -25.75 -1.99
C SER A 79 5.80 -25.17 -2.19
N GLN A 80 5.53 -23.94 -1.74
CA GLN A 80 4.16 -23.43 -1.69
C GLN A 80 4.08 -21.90 -1.72
N GLU A 81 3.04 -21.42 -2.41
CA GLU A 81 2.53 -20.06 -2.33
C GLU A 81 1.26 -20.07 -1.46
N GLU A 82 1.28 -19.33 -0.35
CA GLU A 82 0.15 -19.23 0.57
C GLU A 82 -0.42 -17.82 0.55
N CYS A 83 -1.69 -17.67 0.16
CA CYS A 83 -2.40 -16.40 0.30
C CYS A 83 -2.62 -16.12 1.79
N LEU A 84 -2.18 -14.95 2.25
CA LEU A 84 -2.30 -14.50 3.64
C LEU A 84 -3.41 -13.46 3.81
N ALA A 85 -3.58 -12.57 2.84
CA ALA A 85 -4.65 -11.60 2.82
C ALA A 85 -4.95 -11.15 1.39
N ALA A 86 -6.17 -10.71 1.14
CA ALA A 86 -6.53 -10.15 -0.16
C ALA A 86 -7.56 -9.03 -0.02
N PRO A 87 -7.54 -8.02 -0.90
CA PRO A 87 -8.58 -7.01 -0.93
C PRO A 87 -9.89 -7.57 -1.53
N ILE A 88 -11.01 -7.20 -0.93
CA ILE A 88 -12.36 -7.40 -1.48
C ILE A 88 -12.98 -6.03 -1.73
N TYR A 89 -13.43 -5.80 -2.95
CA TYR A 89 -14.10 -4.57 -3.36
C TYR A 89 -15.58 -4.83 -3.61
N ASN A 90 -16.44 -4.11 -2.90
CA ASN A 90 -17.89 -4.20 -3.06
C ASN A 90 -18.38 -3.20 -4.13
N TRP A 91 -18.14 -3.54 -5.39
CA TRP A 91 -18.56 -2.71 -6.52
C TRP A 91 -20.09 -2.54 -6.61
N SER A 92 -20.87 -3.52 -6.13
CA SER A 92 -22.34 -3.39 -6.05
C SER A 92 -22.75 -2.18 -5.21
N LEU A 93 -22.15 -2.00 -4.03
CA LEU A 93 -22.44 -0.85 -3.16
C LEU A 93 -22.13 0.47 -3.88
N PHE A 94 -21.00 0.55 -4.57
CA PHE A 94 -20.63 1.74 -5.32
C PHE A 94 -21.64 2.06 -6.43
N TYR A 95 -22.02 1.07 -7.24
CA TYR A 95 -22.98 1.28 -8.32
C TYR A 95 -24.37 1.67 -7.79
N ASP A 96 -24.81 1.06 -6.69
CA ASP A 96 -26.07 1.42 -6.04
C ASP A 96 -26.04 2.89 -5.58
N LEU A 97 -24.96 3.33 -4.93
CA LEU A 97 -24.77 4.72 -4.51
C LEU A 97 -24.75 5.69 -5.69
N LEU A 98 -24.00 5.37 -6.74
CA LEU A 98 -23.89 6.21 -7.94
C LEU A 98 -25.26 6.39 -8.62
N VAL A 99 -26.00 5.30 -8.81
CA VAL A 99 -27.33 5.35 -9.45
C VAL A 99 -28.30 6.17 -8.59
N GLN A 100 -28.28 6.00 -7.27
CA GLN A 100 -29.13 6.81 -6.37
C GLN A 100 -28.79 8.30 -6.41
N ASP A 101 -27.51 8.65 -6.40
CA ASP A 101 -27.06 10.05 -6.47
C ASP A 101 -27.48 10.70 -7.80
N ILE A 102 -27.40 9.96 -8.93
CA ILE A 102 -27.89 10.43 -10.23
C ILE A 102 -29.41 10.63 -10.23
N LEU A 103 -30.17 9.65 -9.73
CA LEU A 103 -31.63 9.69 -9.69
C LEU A 103 -32.16 10.82 -8.80
N THR A 104 -31.40 11.20 -7.77
CA THR A 104 -31.75 12.29 -6.84
C THR A 104 -31.19 13.64 -7.27
N HIS A 105 -30.53 13.73 -8.43
CA HIS A 105 -29.87 14.94 -8.94
C HIS A 105 -28.89 15.57 -7.96
N LYS A 106 -28.20 14.74 -7.17
CA LYS A 106 -27.19 15.21 -6.23
C LYS A 106 -25.97 15.73 -6.99
N GLU A 107 -25.37 16.79 -6.49
CA GLU A 107 -24.11 17.30 -7.02
C GLU A 107 -22.98 16.31 -6.70
N ILE A 108 -22.34 15.78 -7.74
CA ILE A 108 -21.25 14.80 -7.64
C ILE A 108 -19.93 15.54 -7.80
N SER A 109 -19.03 15.36 -6.83
CA SER A 109 -17.66 15.90 -6.84
C SER A 109 -16.64 14.75 -6.80
N GLU A 110 -15.37 15.05 -7.06
CA GLU A 110 -14.27 14.06 -6.96
C GLU A 110 -14.16 13.43 -5.56
N GLN A 111 -14.58 14.13 -4.52
CA GLN A 111 -14.54 13.66 -3.13
C GLN A 111 -15.74 12.80 -2.76
N SER A 112 -16.82 12.85 -3.56
CA SER A 112 -18.08 12.17 -3.26
C SER A 112 -17.94 10.64 -3.18
N TYR A 113 -16.82 10.08 -3.68
CA TYR A 113 -16.57 8.65 -3.72
C TYR A 113 -15.24 8.22 -3.08
N TRP A 114 -14.74 8.97 -2.08
CA TRP A 114 -13.67 8.48 -1.20
C TRP A 114 -14.23 7.43 -0.22
N LEU A 115 -14.47 6.23 -0.74
CA LEU A 115 -15.04 5.11 -0.01
C LEU A 115 -13.93 4.17 0.48
N GLY A 116 -14.10 3.60 1.67
CA GLY A 116 -13.11 2.72 2.29
C GLY A 116 -13.75 1.65 3.16
N LEU A 117 -13.04 1.21 4.20
CA LEU A 117 -13.51 0.19 5.14
C LEU A 117 -14.76 0.65 5.89
N SER A 118 -14.82 1.93 6.28
CA SER A 118 -15.92 2.50 7.07
C SER A 118 -17.26 2.50 6.32
N SER A 119 -17.24 2.60 4.98
CA SER A 119 -18.45 2.54 4.15
C SER A 119 -18.84 1.11 3.77
N GLY A 120 -17.97 0.12 3.98
CA GLY A 120 -18.18 -1.25 3.51
C GLY A 120 -17.93 -1.43 2.01
N ALA A 121 -17.33 -0.43 1.35
CA ALA A 121 -16.88 -0.54 -0.05
C ALA A 121 -15.63 -1.42 -0.17
N GLU A 122 -14.82 -1.46 0.88
CA GLU A 122 -13.62 -2.29 1.00
C GLU A 122 -13.78 -3.27 2.17
N GLU A 123 -13.24 -4.48 1.99
CA GLU A 123 -13.08 -5.48 3.04
C GLU A 123 -11.73 -6.21 2.87
N LEU A 124 -11.11 -6.60 3.98
CA LEU A 124 -9.88 -7.39 3.97
C LEU A 124 -10.22 -8.87 4.18
N TYR A 125 -9.96 -9.69 3.17
CA TYR A 125 -10.02 -11.15 3.32
C TYR A 125 -8.83 -11.65 4.16
N LEU A 126 -9.13 -12.51 5.13
CA LEU A 126 -8.14 -13.29 5.87
C LEU A 126 -8.52 -14.79 5.80
N PRO A 127 -7.60 -15.68 5.40
CA PRO A 127 -7.84 -17.12 5.37
C PRO A 127 -8.18 -17.68 6.75
N SER A 128 -8.95 -18.78 6.75
CA SER A 128 -9.28 -19.52 7.99
C SER A 128 -8.07 -20.18 8.65
N SER A 129 -6.96 -20.36 7.92
CA SER A 129 -5.68 -20.85 8.45
C SER A 129 -4.93 -19.80 9.29
N THR A 130 -5.35 -18.53 9.25
CA THR A 130 -4.69 -17.44 9.98
C THR A 130 -4.76 -17.70 11.49
N SER A 131 -3.62 -17.55 12.18
CA SER A 131 -3.56 -17.78 13.63
C SER A 131 -4.49 -16.83 14.40
N ALA A 132 -5.07 -17.31 15.50
CA ALA A 132 -6.00 -16.52 16.31
C ALA A 132 -5.37 -15.21 16.85
N ALA A 133 -4.07 -15.22 17.14
CA ALA A 133 -3.35 -14.04 17.59
C ALA A 133 -3.31 -12.95 16.51
N ILE A 134 -2.95 -13.34 15.27
CA ILE A 134 -2.92 -12.43 14.13
C ILE A 134 -4.33 -11.94 13.78
N LEU A 135 -5.32 -12.85 13.73
CA LEU A 135 -6.72 -12.47 13.46
C LEU A 135 -7.22 -11.42 14.44
N ARG A 136 -6.93 -11.57 15.74
CA ARG A 136 -7.32 -10.60 16.77
C ARG A 136 -6.64 -9.25 16.54
N SER A 137 -5.34 -9.23 16.26
CA SER A 137 -4.61 -7.99 15.96
C SER A 137 -5.16 -7.31 14.71
N MET A 138 -5.36 -8.06 13.62
CA MET A 138 -5.89 -7.51 12.37
C MET A 138 -7.31 -6.95 12.54
N ASN A 139 -8.18 -7.65 13.27
CA ASN A 139 -9.53 -7.14 13.57
C ASN A 139 -9.49 -5.84 14.39
N HIS A 140 -8.52 -5.69 15.29
CA HIS A 140 -8.32 -4.44 16.01
C HIS A 140 -7.93 -3.30 15.06
N PHE A 141 -6.94 -3.50 14.18
CA PHE A 141 -6.54 -2.48 13.19
C PHE A 141 -7.66 -2.13 12.21
N ILE A 142 -8.40 -3.14 11.72
CA ILE A 142 -9.57 -2.92 10.84
C ILE A 142 -10.61 -2.05 11.54
N THR A 143 -10.91 -2.35 12.82
CA THR A 143 -11.89 -1.58 13.61
C THR A 143 -11.41 -0.15 13.83
N ALA A 144 -10.13 0.01 14.22
CA ALA A 144 -9.55 1.32 14.47
C ALA A 144 -9.54 2.23 13.22
N ILE A 145 -9.27 1.67 12.03
CA ILE A 145 -9.37 2.42 10.77
C ILE A 145 -10.82 2.77 10.44
N LYS A 146 -11.76 1.82 10.60
CA LYS A 146 -13.20 2.08 10.40
C LYS A 146 -13.72 3.22 11.28
N GLU A 147 -13.24 3.28 12.53
CA GLU A 147 -13.60 4.32 13.50
C GLU A 147 -12.81 5.63 13.29
N GLY A 148 -11.82 5.65 12.40
CA GLY A 148 -10.96 6.82 12.14
C GLY A 148 -9.96 7.13 13.25
N THR A 149 -9.74 6.21 14.20
CA THR A 149 -8.71 6.35 15.24
C THR A 149 -7.31 6.06 14.70
N ILE A 150 -7.22 5.28 13.61
CA ILE A 150 -6.02 5.12 12.81
C ILE A 150 -6.30 5.65 11.41
N ILE A 151 -5.48 6.58 10.95
CA ILE A 151 -5.51 7.14 9.60
C ILE A 151 -4.17 6.80 8.94
N PRO A 152 -4.13 6.00 7.85
CA PRO A 152 -2.88 5.43 7.30
C PRO A 152 -1.76 6.43 7.01
N PHE A 153 -2.09 7.60 6.44
CA PHE A 153 -1.13 8.65 6.08
C PHE A 153 -0.97 9.69 7.21
N THR A 154 -0.77 9.20 8.43
CA THR A 154 -0.48 10.03 9.61
C THR A 154 1.02 10.00 9.91
N GLY A 155 1.59 11.16 10.19
CA GLY A 155 3.02 11.35 10.37
C GLY A 155 3.58 10.86 11.71
N PRO A 156 4.93 10.83 11.84
CA PRO A 156 5.88 11.41 10.89
C PRO A 156 6.06 10.57 9.62
N ILE A 157 6.08 11.23 8.44
CA ILE A 157 6.36 10.58 7.15
C ILE A 157 7.52 11.32 6.46
N GLU A 158 8.54 10.55 6.09
CA GLU A 158 9.73 11.00 5.39
C GLU A 158 9.88 10.22 4.08
N THR A 159 10.26 10.92 3.02
CA THR A 159 10.53 10.31 1.72
C THR A 159 11.86 9.58 1.70
N ARG A 160 12.07 8.74 0.69
CA ARG A 160 13.35 8.10 0.38
C ARG A 160 14.49 9.08 0.08
N THR A 161 14.16 10.31 -0.34
CA THR A 161 15.10 11.41 -0.57
C THR A 161 15.42 12.23 0.70
N GLY A 162 14.83 11.85 1.84
CA GLY A 162 15.04 12.54 3.12
C GLY A 162 14.17 13.78 3.35
N LYS A 163 13.14 13.99 2.52
CA LYS A 163 12.21 15.10 2.66
C LYS A 163 11.09 14.73 3.63
N GLN A 164 10.91 15.56 4.66
CA GLN A 164 9.75 15.43 5.55
C GLN A 164 8.47 15.91 4.84
N ILE A 165 7.45 15.04 4.78
CA ILE A 165 6.16 15.31 4.12
C ILE A 165 5.08 15.60 5.15
N VAL A 166 5.06 14.83 6.24
CA VAL A 166 4.04 14.92 7.28
C VAL A 166 4.72 14.96 8.63
N GLU A 167 4.37 15.95 9.44
CA GLU A 167 4.81 16.07 10.83
C GLU A 167 4.14 15.03 11.72
N ALA A 168 4.70 14.78 12.91
CA ALA A 168 4.04 13.96 13.91
C ALA A 168 2.61 14.47 14.20
N ASP A 169 1.69 13.53 14.41
CA ASP A 169 0.27 13.78 14.73
C ASP A 169 -0.54 14.55 13.66
N SER A 170 0.03 14.75 12.46
CA SER A 170 -0.67 15.33 11.31
C SER A 170 -1.01 14.25 10.29
N SER A 171 -2.11 14.41 9.54
CA SER A 171 -2.53 13.45 8.52
C SER A 171 -2.75 14.12 7.17
N LEU A 172 -2.38 13.43 6.08
CA LEU A 172 -2.70 13.88 4.73
C LEU A 172 -4.21 13.86 4.48
N GLN A 173 -4.70 14.87 3.78
CA GLN A 173 -6.08 14.92 3.32
C GLN A 173 -6.25 14.06 2.06
N PRO A 174 -7.46 13.54 1.77
CA PRO A 174 -7.71 12.73 0.58
C PRO A 174 -7.20 13.33 -0.74
N LEU A 175 -7.38 14.64 -0.93
CA LEU A 175 -6.90 15.34 -2.13
C LEU A 175 -5.36 15.41 -2.24
N ASP A 176 -4.66 15.38 -1.12
CA ASP A 176 -3.19 15.33 -1.12
C ASP A 176 -2.70 13.90 -1.36
N ILE A 177 -3.44 12.91 -0.86
CA ILE A 177 -3.15 11.48 -1.08
C ILE A 177 -3.22 11.13 -2.57
N ILE A 178 -4.25 11.58 -3.31
CA ILE A 178 -4.35 11.33 -4.76
C ILE A 178 -3.21 11.98 -5.58
N ARG A 179 -2.46 12.92 -4.98
CA ARG A 179 -1.35 13.65 -5.62
C ARG A 179 0.02 13.14 -5.18
N ILE A 180 0.09 12.11 -4.35
CA ILE A 180 1.35 11.52 -3.89
C ILE A 180 2.23 11.18 -5.09
N ASN A 181 3.46 11.67 -5.05
CA ASN A 181 4.45 11.56 -6.12
C ASN A 181 5.88 11.42 -5.55
N TRP A 182 5.99 10.71 -4.43
CA TRP A 182 7.20 10.42 -3.67
C TRP A 182 7.09 9.00 -3.08
N LEU A 183 8.21 8.38 -2.69
CA LEU A 183 8.23 7.08 -1.99
C LEU A 183 8.67 7.25 -0.54
N ASN A 184 8.12 6.45 0.40
CA ASN A 184 8.60 6.37 1.77
C ASN A 184 10.07 5.92 1.87
N ASN A 185 10.75 6.35 2.94
CA ASN A 185 12.15 6.04 3.22
C ASN A 185 12.50 4.54 3.43
N ASN A 186 11.49 3.69 3.64
CA ASN A 186 11.67 2.26 3.79
C ASN A 186 11.43 1.46 2.51
N ILE A 187 11.12 2.11 1.38
CA ILE A 187 11.01 1.46 0.08
C ILE A 187 12.38 1.42 -0.60
N VAL A 188 12.78 0.25 -1.08
CA VAL A 188 14.06 0.01 -1.76
C VAL A 188 13.84 -0.67 -3.10
N GLY A 189 14.76 -0.42 -4.04
CA GLY A 189 14.66 -0.88 -5.42
C GLY A 189 14.18 0.23 -6.37
N GLU A 190 14.11 -0.13 -7.65
CA GLU A 190 13.82 0.82 -8.73
C GLU A 190 12.47 0.51 -9.36
N LEU A 191 11.72 1.58 -9.63
CA LEU A 191 10.54 1.53 -10.47
C LEU A 191 10.96 1.54 -11.95
N SER A 192 10.10 0.99 -12.81
CA SER A 192 10.28 1.16 -14.26
C SER A 192 10.27 2.65 -14.61
N SER A 193 11.01 3.04 -15.64
CA SER A 193 11.28 4.45 -15.99
C SER A 193 10.04 5.35 -16.12
N ASN A 194 8.89 4.77 -16.45
CA ASN A 194 7.62 5.50 -16.62
C ASN A 194 6.89 5.76 -15.31
N ASN A 195 7.31 5.13 -14.20
CA ASN A 195 6.65 5.19 -12.90
C ASN A 195 7.50 5.88 -11.83
N ILE A 196 8.64 6.47 -12.21
CA ILE A 196 9.53 7.15 -11.27
C ILE A 196 8.81 8.41 -10.73
N PRO A 197 8.59 8.52 -9.41
CA PRO A 197 7.99 9.70 -8.82
C PRO A 197 8.85 10.95 -9.07
N ARG A 198 8.20 12.11 -9.20
CA ARG A 198 8.89 13.37 -9.54
C ARG A 198 9.98 13.74 -8.54
N ASP A 199 9.76 13.43 -7.26
CA ASP A 199 10.72 13.70 -6.19
C ASP A 199 12.05 12.94 -6.38
N GLU A 200 12.05 11.83 -7.13
CA GLU A 200 13.25 11.04 -7.42
C GLU A 200 13.98 11.49 -8.69
N LEU A 201 13.32 12.23 -9.58
CA LEU A 201 13.90 12.69 -10.85
C LEU A 201 14.94 13.82 -10.67
N THR A 202 14.90 14.53 -9.54
CA THR A 202 15.85 15.61 -9.24
C THR A 202 17.24 15.11 -8.86
N GLU A 203 17.36 13.90 -8.32
CA GLU A 203 18.66 13.30 -7.94
C GLU A 203 19.37 12.63 -9.13
N ILE A 204 18.61 12.06 -10.08
CA ILE A 204 19.19 11.40 -11.26
C ILE A 204 19.98 12.39 -12.14
N LYS A 205 19.52 13.65 -12.22
CA LYS A 205 20.22 14.69 -12.99
C LYS A 205 21.56 15.11 -12.40
N THR A 206 21.78 14.94 -11.09
CA THR A 206 23.06 15.29 -10.46
C THR A 206 24.13 14.20 -10.65
N THR A 207 23.76 12.95 -10.93
CA THR A 207 24.71 11.87 -11.18
C THR A 207 25.16 11.75 -12.65
N ASP A 208 24.32 12.16 -13.60
CA ASP A 208 24.65 12.05 -15.04
C ASP A 208 25.54 13.20 -15.55
N GLU A 209 25.58 14.36 -14.88
CA GLU A 209 26.44 15.49 -15.31
C GLU A 209 27.90 15.35 -14.86
N ASP A 210 28.21 14.52 -13.86
CA ASP A 210 29.57 14.42 -13.28
C ASP A 210 30.48 13.36 -13.94
N THR A 211 30.02 12.69 -15.01
CA THR A 211 30.82 11.70 -15.75
C THR A 211 31.25 12.14 -17.15
N SER A 212 30.97 13.38 -17.58
CA SER A 212 31.30 13.86 -18.94
C SER A 212 32.53 14.77 -19.08
N HIS A 213 33.31 14.97 -18.01
CA HIS A 213 34.58 15.72 -18.09
C HIS A 213 35.78 14.89 -17.64
N LYS A 214 36.32 14.12 -18.60
CA LYS A 214 37.72 13.70 -18.65
C LYS A 214 38.27 13.89 -20.06
#